data_AF-A0A9D7DFB1-F1
#
_entry.id   AF-A0A9D7DFB1-F1
#
_cell.length_a   1.000
_cell.length_b   1.000
_cell.length_c   1.000
_cell.angle_alpha   90.00
_cell.angle_beta   90.00
_cell.angle_gamma   90.00
#
_symmetry.space_group_name_H-M   'P 1'
#
loop_
_entity.id
_entity.type
_entity.pdbx_description
1 polymer ?
#
loop_
_entity_poly.entity_id
_entity_poly.type
_entity_poly.pdbx_seq_one_letter_code
_entity_poly.pdbx_strand_id
1 'polypeptide(L)'
;MRILLLSIIVLEFLGCKNASDPAAAGSSTQTETTQAPAAQSTAERDRIQKPEEIIALMGNKLTGMTIADLFADDGYITFKLLNAGANVIAIVNDAEKAKAIEARKKAMDWAMIV
;
A
#
# COMPACT_ATOMS: atom_id res chain seq x y z
N MET A 1 3.85 -13.17 -40.72
CA MET A 1 3.05 -13.89 -39.71
C MET A 1 3.26 -15.38 -39.89
N ARG A 2 3.61 -16.11 -38.80
CA ARG A 2 3.74 -17.59 -38.64
C ARG A 2 5.12 -18.22 -38.43
N ILE A 3 6.24 -17.48 -38.26
CA ILE A 3 7.53 -18.11 -37.88
C ILE A 3 8.21 -17.43 -36.67
N LEU A 4 7.47 -16.63 -35.90
CA LEU A 4 8.02 -15.88 -34.75
C LEU A 4 7.27 -16.23 -33.46
N LEU A 5 6.98 -17.52 -33.26
CA LEU A 5 6.16 -18.04 -32.16
C LEU A 5 6.79 -19.23 -31.43
N LEU A 6 8.09 -19.49 -31.60
CA LEU A 6 8.74 -20.72 -31.10
C LEU A 6 10.08 -20.50 -30.35
N SER A 7 10.42 -19.27 -29.94
CA SER A 7 11.74 -18.98 -29.36
C SER A 7 11.73 -18.42 -27.93
N ILE A 8 10.67 -18.65 -27.14
CA ILE A 8 10.61 -18.22 -25.71
C ILE A 8 10.34 -19.42 -24.79
N ILE A 9 10.98 -20.55 -25.09
CA ILE A 9 11.09 -21.68 -24.16
C ILE A 9 12.57 -22.02 -24.20
N VAL A 10 13.19 -22.24 -23.04
CA VAL A 10 14.64 -22.45 -22.82
C VAL A 10 15.41 -21.15 -22.52
N LEU A 11 15.07 -20.49 -21.39
CA LEU A 11 16.11 -19.81 -20.60
C LEU A 11 15.73 -19.69 -19.10
N GLU A 12 15.20 -20.77 -18.54
CA GLU A 12 15.17 -20.98 -17.10
C GLU A 12 16.01 -22.20 -16.82
N PHE A 13 17.25 -22.02 -16.32
CA PHE A 13 18.07 -22.96 -15.54
C PHE A 13 19.53 -22.48 -15.52
N LEU A 14 19.77 -21.25 -15.04
CA LEU A 14 21.02 -20.93 -14.36
C LEU A 14 20.70 -20.67 -12.88
N GLY A 15 20.32 -21.75 -12.20
CA GLY A 15 20.27 -21.78 -10.75
C GLY A 15 21.68 -21.61 -10.20
N CYS A 16 21.85 -20.64 -9.30
CA CYS A 16 23.07 -20.42 -8.56
C CYS A 16 23.52 -21.71 -7.85
N LYS A 17 24.62 -22.30 -8.33
CA LYS A 17 25.52 -23.08 -7.48
C LYS A 17 26.22 -22.09 -6.56
N ASN A 18 25.76 -21.98 -5.32
CA ASN A 18 26.62 -21.58 -4.21
C ASN A 18 26.50 -22.65 -3.13
N ALA A 19 27.59 -23.40 -3.01
CA ALA A 19 27.88 -24.25 -1.88
C ALA A 19 27.94 -23.40 -0.61
N SER A 20 27.33 -23.90 0.46
CA SER A 20 27.83 -23.90 1.86
C SER A 20 26.71 -24.43 2.74
N ASP A 21 26.91 -25.59 3.35
CA ASP A 21 26.11 -26.01 4.51
C ASP A 21 26.21 -24.94 5.61
N PRO A 22 25.10 -24.40 6.14
CA PRO A 22 25.15 -23.77 7.44
C PRO A 22 25.02 -24.87 8.49
N ALA A 23 26.13 -25.11 9.18
CA ALA A 23 26.16 -25.81 10.46
C ALA A 23 25.04 -25.27 11.37
N ALA A 24 24.43 -26.18 12.14
CA ALA A 24 23.40 -25.88 13.13
C ALA A 24 23.79 -24.68 14.01
N ALA A 25 23.22 -23.52 13.71
CA ALA A 25 23.28 -22.36 14.57
C ALA A 25 22.29 -22.60 15.72
N GLY A 26 22.83 -22.65 16.94
CA GLY A 26 22.02 -22.73 18.15
C GLY A 26 20.92 -21.67 18.12
N SER A 27 19.70 -22.11 18.43
CA SER A 27 18.55 -21.24 18.60
C SER A 27 18.78 -20.38 19.85
N SER A 28 19.46 -19.25 19.69
CA SER A 28 19.25 -18.13 20.59
C SER A 28 17.93 -17.50 20.17
N THR A 29 16.88 -17.77 20.96
CA THR A 29 15.65 -16.99 20.92
C THR A 29 16.03 -15.55 21.31
N GLN A 30 16.41 -14.76 20.32
CA GLN A 30 16.32 -13.31 20.43
C GLN A 30 14.83 -13.00 20.32
N THR A 31 14.23 -12.65 21.45
CA THR A 31 12.99 -11.90 21.46
C THR A 31 13.29 -10.55 20.82
N GLU A 32 13.24 -10.48 19.48
CA GLU A 32 13.06 -9.21 18.80
C GLU A 32 11.69 -8.70 19.24
N THR A 33 11.68 -7.81 20.22
CA THR A 33 10.59 -6.84 20.34
C THR A 33 10.63 -6.01 19.07
N THR A 34 9.92 -6.46 18.02
CA THR A 34 9.63 -5.65 16.83
C THR A 34 8.77 -4.48 17.30
N GLN A 35 9.43 -3.43 17.77
CA GLN A 35 8.78 -2.16 18.03
C GLN A 35 8.30 -1.65 16.67
N ALA A 36 6.98 -1.52 16.52
CA ALA A 36 6.38 -0.98 15.31
C ALA A 36 7.08 0.36 14.98
N PRO A 37 7.51 0.57 13.73
CA PRO A 37 8.11 1.84 13.33
C PRO A 37 7.20 3.00 13.73
N ALA A 38 7.79 4.07 14.26
CA ALA A 38 7.03 5.27 14.60
C ALA A 38 6.23 5.75 13.39
N ALA A 39 5.00 6.23 13.63
CA ALA A 39 4.15 6.76 12.57
C ALA A 39 4.89 7.87 11.80
N GLN A 40 5.04 7.69 10.49
CA GLN A 40 5.69 8.67 9.63
C GLN A 40 4.83 9.94 9.53
N SER A 41 5.48 11.10 9.42
CA SER A 41 4.77 12.36 9.16
C SER A 41 4.08 12.31 7.79
N THR A 42 2.98 13.06 7.64
CA THR A 42 2.28 13.20 6.35
C THR A 42 3.22 13.64 5.24
N ALA A 43 4.12 14.60 5.50
CA ALA A 43 5.08 15.10 4.52
C ALA A 43 6.07 14.02 4.06
N GLU A 44 6.53 13.16 4.96
CA GLU A 44 7.41 12.05 4.59
C GLU A 44 6.66 11.02 3.75
N ARG A 45 5.40 10.73 4.10
CA ARG A 45 4.55 9.84 3.32
C ARG A 45 4.23 10.42 1.94
N ASP A 46 4.02 11.73 1.82
CA ASP A 46 3.81 12.40 0.55
C ASP A 46 5.04 12.24 -0.35
N ARG A 47 6.24 12.40 0.23
CA ARG A 47 7.53 12.25 -0.47
C ARG A 47 7.75 10.83 -1.01
N ILE A 48 7.48 9.80 -0.20
CA ILE A 48 7.80 8.41 -0.57
C ILE A 48 6.67 7.72 -1.34
N GLN A 49 5.40 8.00 -1.02
CA GLN A 49 4.24 7.34 -1.63
C GLN A 49 3.70 8.10 -2.83
N LYS A 50 4.03 9.40 -2.98
CA LYS A 50 3.67 10.24 -4.14
C LYS A 50 2.19 10.13 -4.55
N PRO A 51 1.23 10.36 -3.64
CA PRO A 51 -0.19 10.12 -3.91
C PRO A 51 -0.72 10.95 -5.08
N GLU A 52 -0.22 12.17 -5.28
CA GLU A 52 -0.61 13.03 -6.40
C GLU A 52 -0.18 12.45 -7.76
N GLU A 53 1.03 11.88 -7.86
CA GLU A 53 1.51 11.22 -9.07
C GLU A 53 0.67 9.97 -9.37
N ILE A 54 0.33 9.19 -8.35
CA ILE A 54 -0.52 8.01 -8.49
C ILE A 54 -1.92 8.40 -9.00
N ILE A 55 -2.54 9.42 -8.39
CA ILE A 55 -3.86 9.92 -8.83
C ILE A 55 -3.81 10.46 -10.26
N ALA A 56 -2.71 11.12 -10.63
CA ALA A 56 -2.49 11.57 -12.00
C ALA A 56 -2.41 10.41 -13.00
N LEU A 57 -1.70 9.34 -12.64
CA LEU A 57 -1.62 8.12 -13.45
C LEU A 57 -2.96 7.38 -13.54
N MET A 58 -3.82 7.51 -12.54
CA MET A 58 -5.21 7.02 -12.58
C MET A 58 -6.12 7.87 -13.48
N GLY A 59 -5.61 8.97 -14.07
CA GLY A 59 -6.29 9.76 -15.09
C GLY A 59 -6.92 11.06 -14.59
N ASN A 60 -6.65 11.50 -13.35
CA ASN A 60 -7.15 12.76 -12.77
C ASN A 60 -8.68 12.97 -12.80
N LYS A 61 -9.46 11.91 -13.02
CA LYS A 61 -10.92 11.96 -13.15
C LYS A 61 -11.57 10.98 -12.19
N LEU A 62 -11.22 11.09 -10.91
CA LEU A 62 -11.74 10.21 -9.88
C LEU A 62 -13.12 10.63 -9.36
N THR A 63 -13.62 11.81 -9.75
CA THR A 63 -14.95 12.31 -9.38
C THR A 63 -16.05 11.28 -9.69
N GLY A 64 -16.73 10.80 -8.65
CA GLY A 64 -17.82 9.84 -8.77
C GLY A 64 -17.38 8.38 -8.99
N MET A 65 -16.09 8.11 -9.19
CA MET A 65 -15.58 6.74 -9.24
C MET A 65 -15.63 6.10 -7.86
N THR A 66 -15.97 4.81 -7.80
CA THR A 66 -15.89 4.03 -6.56
C THR A 66 -14.58 3.25 -6.53
N ILE A 67 -13.78 3.45 -5.48
CA ILE A 67 -12.46 2.83 -5.30
C ILE A 67 -12.44 2.07 -3.97
N ALA A 68 -11.97 0.83 -3.99
CA ALA A 68 -11.70 0.08 -2.78
C ALA A 68 -10.23 0.29 -2.38
N ASP A 69 -9.99 0.86 -1.20
CA ASP A 69 -8.65 1.04 -0.61
C ASP A 69 -8.36 -0.15 0.31
N LEU A 70 -7.54 -1.09 -0.19
CA LEU A 70 -7.22 -2.33 0.50
C LEU A 70 -6.11 -2.08 1.53
N PHE A 71 -6.32 -2.54 2.76
CA PHE A 71 -5.40 -2.31 3.87
C PHE A 71 -5.19 -0.81 4.13
N ALA A 72 -6.29 -0.06 4.18
CA ALA A 72 -6.28 1.40 4.28
C ALA A 72 -5.56 1.94 5.53
N ASP A 73 -5.26 1.08 6.51
CA ASP A 73 -4.51 1.38 7.73
C ASP A 73 -5.07 2.60 8.47
N ASP A 74 -4.35 3.72 8.50
CA ASP A 74 -4.79 4.98 9.11
C ASP A 74 -5.63 5.89 8.17
N GLY A 75 -5.96 5.40 6.98
CA GLY A 75 -6.76 6.05 5.96
C GLY A 75 -6.02 7.10 5.14
N TYR A 76 -4.70 7.20 5.24
CA TYR A 76 -3.95 8.24 4.52
C TYR A 76 -4.21 8.30 3.02
N ILE A 77 -4.16 7.17 2.30
CA ILE A 77 -4.49 7.12 0.87
C ILE A 77 -5.99 7.32 0.66
N THR A 78 -6.84 6.70 1.48
CA THR A 78 -8.30 6.91 1.48
C THR A 78 -8.65 8.41 1.41
N PHE A 79 -8.05 9.24 2.27
CA PHE A 79 -8.36 10.67 2.30
C PHE A 79 -7.79 11.46 1.11
N LYS A 80 -6.66 11.02 0.53
CA LYS A 80 -6.15 11.61 -0.71
C LYS A 80 -7.08 11.31 -1.89
N LEU A 81 -7.60 10.09 -1.97
CA LEU A 81 -8.58 9.68 -2.99
C LEU A 81 -9.93 10.40 -2.82
N LEU A 82 -10.43 10.55 -1.59
CA LEU A 82 -11.63 11.34 -1.30
C LEU A 82 -11.46 12.80 -1.73
N ASN A 83 -10.32 13.43 -1.43
CA ASN A 83 -10.03 14.80 -1.86
C ASN A 83 -9.94 14.95 -3.39
N ALA A 84 -9.61 13.87 -4.11
CA ALA A 84 -9.65 13.82 -5.57
C ALA A 84 -11.07 13.57 -6.14
N GLY A 85 -12.09 13.47 -5.27
CA GLY A 85 -13.50 13.33 -5.64
C GLY A 85 -14.00 11.89 -5.77
N ALA A 86 -13.18 10.90 -5.40
CA ALA A 86 -13.61 9.51 -5.40
C ALA A 86 -14.64 9.23 -4.29
N ASN A 87 -15.47 8.21 -4.50
CA ASN A 87 -16.15 7.49 -3.44
C ASN A 87 -15.24 6.34 -3.00
N VAL A 88 -14.87 6.25 -1.72
CA VAL A 88 -13.88 5.27 -1.27
C VAL A 88 -14.49 4.27 -0.28
N ILE A 89 -14.23 2.99 -0.50
CA ILE A 89 -14.48 1.90 0.46
C ILE A 89 -13.14 1.56 1.11
N ALA A 90 -12.91 2.05 2.33
CA ALA A 90 -11.70 1.74 3.09
C ALA A 90 -11.83 0.38 3.78
N ILE A 91 -10.93 -0.55 3.47
CA ILE A 91 -10.93 -1.90 4.04
C ILE A 91 -9.73 -2.02 4.98
N VAL A 92 -10.01 -2.25 6.26
CA VAL A 92 -9.01 -2.38 7.32
C VAL A 92 -9.26 -3.63 8.16
N ASN A 93 -8.18 -4.20 8.70
CA ASN A 93 -8.24 -5.39 9.55
C ASN A 93 -8.33 -5.08 11.05
N ASP A 94 -8.33 -3.80 11.41
CA ASP A 94 -8.32 -3.32 12.79
C ASP A 94 -9.53 -2.40 13.03
N ALA A 95 -10.33 -2.73 14.04
CA ALA A 95 -11.58 -2.02 14.34
C ALA A 95 -11.34 -0.60 14.90
N GLU A 96 -10.24 -0.36 15.62
CA GLU A 96 -9.92 0.97 16.13
C GLU A 96 -9.45 1.89 15.01
N LYS A 97 -8.71 1.34 14.04
CA LYS A 97 -8.37 2.07 12.81
C LYS A 97 -9.61 2.41 11.99
N ALA A 98 -10.57 1.47 11.87
CA ALA A 98 -11.85 1.75 11.23
C ALA A 98 -12.60 2.91 11.92
N LYS A 99 -12.69 2.89 13.25
CA LYS A 99 -13.31 3.97 14.04
C LYS A 99 -12.60 5.31 13.83
N ALA A 100 -11.27 5.32 13.77
CA ALA A 100 -10.49 6.54 13.55
C ALA A 100 -10.75 7.14 12.16
N ILE A 101 -10.85 6.30 11.13
CA ILE A 101 -11.20 6.73 9.76
C ILE A 101 -12.61 7.33 9.73
N GLU A 102 -13.59 6.68 10.35
CA GLU A 102 -14.98 7.19 10.43
C GLU A 102 -15.07 8.52 11.21
N ALA A 103 -14.33 8.64 12.32
CA ALA A 103 -14.27 9.88 13.08
C ALA A 103 -13.69 11.04 12.25
N ARG A 104 -12.63 10.78 11.50
CA ARG A 104 -12.01 11.78 10.62
C ARG A 104 -12.92 12.16 9.45
N LYS A 105 -13.60 11.19 8.83
CA LYS A 105 -14.62 11.44 7.80
C LYS A 105 -15.68 12.42 8.32
N LYS A 106 -16.25 12.15 9.49
CA LYS A 106 -17.26 13.03 10.11
C LYS A 106 -16.74 14.45 10.37
N ALA A 107 -15.47 14.59 10.76
CA ALA A 107 -14.86 15.89 10.96
C ALA A 107 -14.68 16.69 9.65
N MET A 108 -14.38 16.02 8.54
CA MET A 108 -14.28 16.65 7.22
C MET A 108 -15.65 17.02 6.66
N ASP A 109 -16.66 16.16 6.80
CA ASP A 109 -18.04 16.48 6.38
C ASP A 109 -18.53 17.75 7.08
N TRP A 110 -18.20 17.90 8.38
CA TRP A 110 -18.48 19.13 9.11
C TRP A 110 -17.72 20.34 8.55
N ALA A 111 -16.45 20.18 8.20
CA ALA A 111 -15.62 21.26 7.64
C ALA A 111 -16.05 21.70 6.23
N MET A 112 -16.81 20.88 5.50
CA MET A 112 -17.34 21.19 4.17
C MET A 112 -18.72 21.88 4.20
N ILE A 113 -19.35 21.97 5.38
CA ILE A 113 -20.68 22.58 5.57
C ILE A 113 -20.59 24.02 6.12
N VAL A 114 -19.44 24.42 6.68
CA VAL A 114 -19.12 25.81 7.11
C VAL A 114 -18.41 26.58 6.00
#